data_AF-A0A958QTV9-F1
#
_entry.id   AF-A0A958QTV9-F1
#
_cell.length_a   1.000
_cell.length_b   1.000
_cell.length_c   1.000
_cell.angle_alpha   90.00
_cell.angle_beta   90.00
_cell.angle_gamma   90.00
#
_symmetry.space_group_name_H-M   'P 1'
#
loop_
_entity.id
_entity.type
_entity.pdbx_description
1 polymer ?
#
loop_
_entity_poly.entity_id
_entity_poly.type
_entity_poly.pdbx_seq_one_letter_code
_entity_poly.pdbx_strand_id
1 'polypeptide(L)'
;MIIEDFSPFQFARKGSHAFIDLRRQLDHLIAGRLWLKIIIALCLGVILGLFLSPTWQFVSVEKSQSLSDWLAIPGQLFISLIQLVVIPLVFASVILGIVSSDSVEQLRKLGLRIGLYYVFTTLVAVTIGFTMAFLLQPGKGFQFKDVTLNSNSTFDIAQSDNIAFPKIESLISGLVPNNPFHVLVTGQMLQVVILALFIGIALMALKEQEAKPIVDLLQAFQKISMVVIGWAMKLAPFAVFGLTAKLLAQMGMEALKSIGFYALTVIAGLLLIQLFYLTLVAFIGRMNPREFLNKIREVQLLAFSTSSSASVMPLTMETAQKKLAVNPAIAQLTVPLGTTINMDG
;
A
#
# COMPACT_ATOMS: atom_id res chain seq x y z
N MET A 1 53.57 43.45 -8.04
CA MET A 1 52.36 44.31 -8.08
C MET A 1 51.26 43.46 -8.68
N ILE A 2 50.46 42.81 -7.83
CA ILE A 2 49.33 41.96 -8.23
C ILE A 2 48.09 42.57 -7.61
N ILE A 3 47.10 42.76 -8.47
CA ILE A 3 45.80 43.39 -8.23
C ILE A 3 44.97 42.41 -7.39
N GLU A 4 44.42 42.87 -6.25
CA GLU A 4 43.32 42.18 -5.58
C GLU A 4 42.03 42.97 -5.75
N ASP A 5 41.02 42.20 -6.15
CA ASP A 5 39.78 42.57 -6.79
C ASP A 5 38.68 42.85 -5.75
N PHE A 6 37.92 43.91 -5.98
CA PHE A 6 36.79 44.33 -5.15
C PHE A 6 35.56 43.52 -5.56
N SER A 7 35.06 42.61 -4.71
CA SER A 7 33.76 41.94 -4.95
C SER A 7 32.66 42.48 -4.01
N PRO A 8 31.53 43.00 -4.52
CA PRO A 8 30.51 43.70 -3.73
C PRO A 8 29.47 42.79 -3.05
N PHE A 9 29.71 41.48 -2.93
CA PHE A 9 28.68 40.50 -2.56
C PHE A 9 28.75 39.96 -1.12
N GLN A 10 29.48 40.61 -0.21
CA GLN A 10 29.59 40.11 1.17
C GLN A 10 28.35 40.37 2.05
N PHE A 11 27.38 41.20 1.61
CA PHE A 11 26.23 41.56 2.45
C PHE A 11 25.03 40.59 2.37
N ALA A 12 24.96 39.71 1.36
CA ALA A 12 23.85 38.76 1.20
C ALA A 12 24.00 37.45 2.00
N ARG A 13 25.13 37.25 2.70
CA ARG A 13 25.46 35.98 3.35
C ARG A 13 24.89 35.81 4.77
N LYS A 14 24.39 36.88 5.41
CA LYS A 14 23.96 36.82 6.82
C LYS A 14 22.55 36.26 7.05
N GLY A 15 21.67 36.26 6.03
CA GLY A 15 20.34 35.65 6.11
C GLY A 15 20.29 34.17 5.73
N SER A 16 21.31 33.66 5.02
CA SER A 16 21.35 32.29 4.48
C SER A 16 21.64 31.25 5.56
N HIS A 17 22.49 31.57 6.54
CA HIS A 17 22.86 30.65 7.60
C HIS A 17 21.69 30.27 8.52
N ALA A 18 20.78 31.21 8.83
CA ALA A 18 19.59 30.92 9.62
C ALA A 18 18.62 29.97 8.90
N PHE A 19 18.43 30.13 7.58
CA PHE A 19 17.59 29.21 6.78
C PHE A 19 18.26 27.85 6.56
N ILE A 20 19.58 27.81 6.41
CA ILE A 20 20.33 26.55 6.26
C ILE A 20 20.39 25.78 7.59
N ASP A 21 20.53 26.47 8.71
CA ASP A 21 20.51 25.85 10.04
C ASP A 21 19.09 25.45 10.45
N LEU A 22 18.07 26.25 10.13
CA LEU A 22 16.67 25.85 10.31
C LEU A 22 16.34 24.64 9.42
N ARG A 23 16.80 24.62 8.16
CA ARG A 23 16.66 23.47 7.26
C ARG A 23 17.41 22.25 7.77
N ARG A 24 18.61 22.40 8.35
CA ARG A 24 19.36 21.29 8.97
C ARG A 24 18.70 20.78 10.24
N GLN A 25 18.18 21.66 11.09
CA GLN A 25 17.47 21.28 12.31
C GLN A 25 16.11 20.66 11.99
N LEU A 26 15.38 21.19 10.99
CA LEU A 26 14.19 20.56 10.39
C LEU A 26 14.56 19.22 9.76
N ASP A 27 15.62 19.13 8.96
CA ASP A 27 16.07 17.87 8.38
C ASP A 27 16.48 16.88 9.48
N HIS A 28 17.05 17.30 10.61
CA HIS A 28 17.36 16.40 11.72
C HIS A 28 16.12 15.97 12.52
N LEU A 29 15.12 16.84 12.66
CA LEU A 29 13.84 16.54 13.31
C LEU A 29 12.88 15.74 12.41
N ILE A 30 12.99 15.89 11.09
CA ILE A 30 12.09 15.34 10.07
C ILE A 30 12.72 14.13 9.35
N ALA A 31 14.05 14.02 9.18
CA ALA A 31 14.69 12.83 8.59
C ALA A 31 14.54 11.58 9.46
N GLY A 32 14.41 11.71 10.78
CA GLY A 32 14.06 10.61 11.68
C GLY A 32 12.57 10.23 11.68
N ARG A 33 11.72 11.00 10.97
CA ARG A 33 10.26 10.92 11.06
C ARG A 33 9.62 10.97 9.66
N LEU A 34 9.93 9.99 8.80
CA LEU A 34 9.34 9.84 7.46
C LEU A 34 7.81 9.96 7.49
N TRP A 35 7.16 9.32 8.47
CA TRP A 35 5.72 9.47 8.71
C TRP A 35 5.22 10.92 8.80
N LEU A 36 5.97 11.83 9.43
CA LEU A 36 5.57 13.22 9.62
C LEU A 36 5.63 13.94 8.27
N LYS A 37 6.65 13.65 7.45
CA LYS A 37 6.70 14.15 6.05
C LYS A 37 5.48 13.69 5.27
N ILE A 38 5.10 12.43 5.43
CA ILE A 38 3.94 11.85 4.74
C ILE A 38 2.64 12.50 5.21
N ILE A 39 2.45 12.74 6.51
CA ILE A 39 1.24 13.44 7.01
C ILE A 39 1.19 14.87 6.50
N ILE A 40 2.28 15.63 6.58
CA ILE A 40 2.32 17.00 6.07
C ILE A 40 2.02 17.01 4.56
N ALA A 41 2.64 16.10 3.81
CA ALA A 41 2.37 15.91 2.40
C ALA A 41 0.90 15.57 2.10
N LEU A 42 0.31 14.67 2.88
CA LEU A 42 -1.10 14.30 2.76
C LEU A 42 -2.00 15.51 2.99
N CYS A 43 -1.81 16.25 4.10
CA CYS A 43 -2.59 17.45 4.41
C CYS A 43 -2.45 18.52 3.31
N LEU A 44 -1.23 18.80 2.86
CA LEU A 44 -0.98 19.74 1.76
C LEU A 44 -1.62 19.25 0.46
N GLY A 45 -1.57 17.94 0.19
CA GLY A 45 -2.16 17.33 -1.00
C GLY A 45 -3.68 17.46 -0.99
N VAL A 46 -4.31 17.22 0.16
CA VAL A 46 -5.75 17.43 0.35
C VAL A 46 -6.10 18.89 0.09
N ILE A 47 -5.42 19.83 0.74
CA ILE A 47 -5.68 21.27 0.59
C ILE A 47 -5.56 21.66 -0.88
N LEU A 48 -4.43 21.33 -1.51
CA LEU A 48 -4.17 21.72 -2.89
C LEU A 48 -5.12 21.04 -3.88
N GLY A 49 -5.46 19.77 -3.68
CA GLY A 49 -6.44 19.05 -4.51
C GLY A 49 -7.84 19.66 -4.42
N LEU A 50 -8.26 20.11 -3.23
CA LEU A 50 -9.53 20.82 -3.07
C LEU A 50 -9.52 22.21 -3.72
N PHE A 51 -8.39 22.93 -3.70
CA PHE A 51 -8.23 24.20 -4.40
C PHE A 51 -8.21 24.04 -5.93
N LEU A 52 -7.58 22.99 -6.44
CA LEU A 52 -7.56 22.67 -7.87
C LEU A 52 -8.91 22.14 -8.37
N SER A 53 -9.78 21.68 -7.47
CA SER A 53 -11.08 21.14 -7.85
C SER A 53 -11.90 22.12 -8.71
N PRO A 54 -12.55 21.65 -9.79
CA PRO A 54 -13.40 22.48 -10.64
C PRO A 54 -14.52 23.22 -9.90
N THR A 55 -14.89 22.79 -8.69
CA THR A 55 -15.99 23.35 -7.91
C THR A 55 -15.77 24.82 -7.50
N TRP A 56 -14.52 25.26 -7.29
CA TRP A 56 -14.24 26.64 -6.86
C TRP A 56 -14.04 27.62 -8.02
N GLN A 57 -14.00 27.14 -9.27
CA GLN A 57 -13.79 27.94 -10.50
C GLN A 57 -12.55 28.86 -10.50
N PHE A 58 -11.61 28.73 -9.55
CA PHE A 58 -10.38 29.54 -9.50
C PHE A 58 -9.41 29.26 -10.68
N VAL A 59 -9.49 28.07 -11.27
CA VAL A 59 -8.62 27.62 -12.36
C VAL A 59 -9.47 26.91 -13.42
N SER A 60 -9.21 27.18 -14.71
CA SER A 60 -9.91 26.50 -15.80
C SER A 60 -9.69 24.98 -15.75
N VAL A 61 -10.70 24.19 -16.15
CA VAL A 61 -10.70 22.72 -16.06
C VAL A 61 -9.45 22.10 -16.73
N GLU A 62 -9.04 22.63 -17.89
CA GLU A 62 -7.84 22.17 -18.61
C GLU A 62 -6.52 22.43 -17.85
N LYS A 63 -6.40 23.58 -17.19
CA LYS A 63 -5.20 23.92 -16.40
C LYS A 63 -5.16 23.15 -15.09
N SER A 64 -6.32 22.89 -14.48
CA SER A 64 -6.42 22.06 -13.28
C SER A 64 -6.01 20.61 -13.57
N GLN A 65 -6.51 20.02 -14.66
CA GLN A 65 -6.13 18.67 -15.07
C GLN A 65 -4.64 18.56 -15.37
N SER A 66 -4.10 19.47 -16.19
CA SER A 66 -2.66 19.47 -16.51
C SER A 66 -1.79 19.63 -15.26
N LEU A 67 -2.11 20.61 -14.39
CA LEU A 67 -1.36 20.82 -13.15
C LEU A 67 -1.43 19.61 -12.21
N SER A 68 -2.60 18.97 -12.12
CA SER A 68 -2.79 17.75 -11.30
C SER A 68 -1.98 16.56 -11.82
N ASP A 69 -1.84 16.43 -13.15
CA ASP A 69 -1.03 15.37 -13.77
C ASP A 69 0.45 15.59 -13.51
N TRP A 70 0.95 16.82 -13.67
CA TRP A 70 2.33 17.18 -13.33
C TRP A 70 2.64 16.93 -11.84
N LEU A 71 1.69 17.26 -10.97
CA LEU A 71 1.83 17.04 -9.54
C LEU A 71 1.88 15.56 -9.17
N ALA A 72 1.22 14.70 -9.95
CA ALA A 72 1.18 13.27 -9.73
C ALA A 72 2.40 12.51 -10.26
N ILE A 73 3.27 13.13 -11.08
CA ILE A 73 4.48 12.48 -11.64
C ILE A 73 5.34 11.81 -10.56
N PRO A 74 5.69 12.46 -9.43
CA PRO A 74 6.45 11.81 -8.36
C PRO A 74 5.72 10.60 -7.78
N GLY A 75 4.39 10.65 -7.75
CA GLY A 75 3.52 9.57 -7.29
C GLY A 75 3.48 8.38 -8.24
N GLN A 76 3.34 8.65 -9.53
CA GLN A 76 3.37 7.62 -10.56
C GLN A 76 4.75 6.95 -10.62
N LEU A 77 5.83 7.74 -10.60
CA LEU A 77 7.19 7.21 -10.54
C LEU A 77 7.41 6.35 -9.29
N PHE A 78 6.91 6.79 -8.14
CA PHE A 78 6.94 6.02 -6.91
C PHE A 78 6.25 4.66 -7.04
N ILE A 79 5.01 4.65 -7.54
CA ILE A 79 4.24 3.40 -7.75
C ILE A 79 4.96 2.48 -8.73
N SER A 80 5.48 3.01 -9.85
CA SER A 80 6.21 2.23 -10.86
C SER A 80 7.49 1.61 -10.29
N LEU A 81 8.26 2.35 -9.48
CA LEU A 81 9.45 1.82 -8.82
C LEU A 81 9.10 0.68 -7.86
N ILE A 82 8.00 0.79 -7.11
CA ILE A 82 7.56 -0.28 -6.24
C ILE A 82 7.08 -1.48 -7.06
N GLN A 83 6.22 -1.27 -8.06
CA GLN A 83 5.71 -2.35 -8.92
C GLN A 83 6.83 -3.12 -9.63
N LEU A 84 7.91 -2.43 -10.03
CA LEU A 84 9.08 -3.05 -10.65
C LEU A 84 9.76 -4.08 -9.73
N VAL A 85 9.78 -3.85 -8.42
CA VAL A 85 10.44 -4.76 -7.46
C VAL A 85 9.49 -5.72 -6.76
N VAL A 86 8.18 -5.44 -6.77
CA VAL A 86 7.19 -6.26 -6.06
C VAL A 86 7.21 -7.72 -6.54
N ILE A 87 7.15 -7.98 -7.85
CA ILE A 87 7.06 -9.37 -8.34
C ILE A 87 8.32 -10.19 -8.00
N PRO A 88 9.55 -9.74 -8.32
CA PRO A 88 10.77 -10.46 -7.94
C PRO A 88 10.89 -10.63 -6.42
N LEU A 89 10.49 -9.61 -5.66
CA LEU A 89 10.52 -9.65 -4.21
C LEU A 89 9.54 -10.68 -3.64
N VAL A 90 8.29 -10.73 -4.11
CA VAL A 90 7.30 -11.72 -3.69
C VAL A 90 7.80 -13.12 -3.99
N PHE A 91 8.25 -13.33 -5.22
CA PHE A 91 8.73 -14.64 -5.65
C PHE A 91 9.88 -15.12 -4.78
N ALA A 92 10.91 -14.28 -4.58
CA ALA A 92 12.05 -14.61 -3.74
C ALA A 92 11.67 -14.76 -2.25
N SER A 93 10.87 -13.85 -1.70
CA SER A 93 10.48 -13.88 -0.29
C SER A 93 9.65 -15.12 0.05
N VAL A 94 8.63 -15.46 -0.73
CA VAL A 94 7.80 -16.64 -0.45
C VAL A 94 8.64 -17.92 -0.50
N ILE A 95 9.53 -18.07 -1.49
CA ILE A 95 10.43 -19.23 -1.57
C ILE A 95 11.35 -19.28 -0.34
N LEU A 96 12.01 -18.16 0.00
CA LEU A 96 12.92 -18.10 1.14
C LEU A 96 12.22 -18.31 2.48
N GLY A 97 10.99 -17.82 2.64
CA GLY A 97 10.15 -18.06 3.81
C GLY A 97 9.78 -19.53 3.99
N ILE A 98 9.61 -20.27 2.89
CA ILE A 98 9.36 -21.71 2.92
C ILE A 98 10.63 -22.49 3.22
N VAL A 99 11.72 -22.22 2.49
CA VAL A 99 13.00 -22.95 2.64
C VAL A 99 13.63 -22.74 4.02
N SER A 100 13.34 -21.62 4.69
CA SER A 100 13.78 -21.37 6.07
C SER A 100 12.93 -22.06 7.14
N SER A 101 11.88 -22.79 6.76
CA SER A 101 11.12 -23.63 7.70
C SER A 101 11.85 -24.95 7.93
N ASP A 102 11.96 -25.41 9.18
CA ASP A 102 12.74 -26.63 9.51
C ASP A 102 12.08 -27.92 9.00
N SER A 103 10.77 -27.87 8.68
CA SER A 103 10.03 -29.03 8.14
C SER A 103 8.73 -28.64 7.44
N VAL A 104 8.27 -29.52 6.55
CA VAL A 104 6.94 -29.42 5.89
C VAL A 104 5.81 -29.41 6.92
N GLU A 105 5.96 -30.14 8.03
CA GLU A 105 5.00 -30.19 9.14
C GLU A 105 4.80 -28.81 9.79
N GLN A 106 5.90 -28.09 10.04
CA GLN A 106 5.83 -26.72 10.58
C GLN A 106 5.18 -25.76 9.59
N LEU A 107 5.51 -25.86 8.29
CA LEU A 107 4.88 -25.05 7.26
C LEU A 107 3.36 -25.29 7.20
N ARG A 108 2.92 -26.55 7.26
CA ARG A 108 1.51 -26.91 7.31
C ARG A 108 0.80 -26.28 8.52
N LYS A 109 1.41 -26.36 9.70
CA LYS A 109 0.85 -25.76 10.93
C LYS A 109 0.77 -24.25 10.84
N LEU A 110 1.81 -23.60 10.30
CA LEU A 110 1.85 -22.15 10.10
C LEU A 110 0.79 -21.70 9.09
N GLY A 111 0.73 -22.36 7.93
CA GLY A 111 -0.26 -22.08 6.89
C GLY A 111 -1.69 -22.26 7.39
N LEU A 112 -1.98 -23.34 8.12
CA LEU A 112 -3.32 -23.56 8.70
C LEU A 112 -3.68 -22.51 9.74
N ARG A 113 -2.73 -22.09 10.59
CA ARG A 113 -2.96 -21.01 11.57
C ARG A 113 -3.23 -19.68 10.88
N ILE A 114 -2.48 -19.33 9.83
CA ILE A 114 -2.69 -18.10 9.06
C ILE A 114 -4.02 -18.14 8.30
N GLY A 115 -4.35 -19.28 7.66
CA GLY A 115 -5.60 -19.45 6.94
C GLY A 115 -6.83 -19.31 7.85
N LEU A 116 -6.80 -19.96 9.02
CA LEU A 116 -7.87 -19.80 10.03
C LEU A 116 -7.95 -18.36 10.54
N TYR A 117 -6.81 -17.69 10.72
CA TYR A 117 -6.77 -16.28 11.09
C TYR A 117 -7.46 -15.42 10.03
N TYR A 118 -7.13 -15.54 8.74
CA TYR A 118 -7.77 -14.77 7.67
C TYR A 118 -9.27 -15.03 7.56
N VAL A 119 -9.70 -16.29 7.54
CA VAL A 119 -11.13 -16.63 7.49
C VAL A 119 -11.88 -15.99 8.66
N PHE A 120 -11.30 -16.05 9.86
CA PHE A 120 -11.91 -15.46 11.04
C PHE A 120 -11.98 -13.93 10.97
N THR A 121 -10.89 -13.25 10.57
CA THR A 121 -10.87 -11.78 10.50
C THR A 121 -11.79 -11.26 9.40
N THR A 122 -11.86 -11.94 8.25
CA THR A 122 -12.79 -11.60 7.17
C THR A 122 -14.25 -11.75 7.62
N LEU A 123 -14.57 -12.82 8.37
CA LEU A 123 -15.93 -13.01 8.93
C LEU A 123 -16.32 -11.86 9.85
N VAL A 124 -15.40 -11.44 10.72
CA VAL A 124 -15.60 -10.29 11.61
C VAL A 124 -15.77 -9.00 10.80
N ALA A 125 -14.93 -8.77 9.80
CA ALA A 125 -14.99 -7.58 8.96
C ALA A 125 -16.31 -7.47 8.18
N VAL A 126 -16.75 -8.56 7.56
CA VAL A 126 -18.04 -8.65 6.86
C VAL A 126 -19.20 -8.38 7.83
N THR A 127 -19.15 -8.94 9.04
CA THR A 127 -20.18 -8.71 10.07
C THR A 127 -20.24 -7.24 10.49
N ILE A 128 -19.09 -6.59 10.69
CA ILE A 128 -19.00 -5.16 10.98
C ILE A 128 -19.57 -4.34 9.82
N GLY A 129 -19.16 -4.64 8.58
CA GLY A 129 -19.63 -3.95 7.38
C GLY A 129 -21.14 -4.03 7.20
N PHE A 130 -21.72 -5.22 7.31
CA PHE A 130 -23.17 -5.42 7.27
C PHE A 130 -23.90 -4.67 8.38
N THR A 131 -23.38 -4.74 9.61
CA THR A 131 -23.97 -4.04 10.76
C THR A 131 -23.99 -2.53 10.54
N MET A 132 -22.87 -1.97 10.07
CA MET A 132 -22.75 -0.53 9.78
C MET A 132 -23.67 -0.09 8.64
N ALA A 133 -23.76 -0.87 7.57
CA ALA A 133 -24.66 -0.60 6.45
C ALA A 133 -26.14 -0.66 6.89
N PHE A 134 -26.52 -1.62 7.74
CA PHE A 134 -27.88 -1.77 8.23
C PHE A 134 -28.29 -0.68 9.23
N LEU A 135 -27.38 -0.22 10.09
CA LEU A 135 -27.62 0.82 11.08
C LEU A 135 -27.62 2.23 10.48
N LEU A 136 -26.62 2.56 9.65
CA LEU A 136 -26.46 3.90 9.10
C LEU A 136 -27.25 4.11 7.81
N GLN A 137 -27.53 3.03 7.07
CA GLN A 137 -28.32 3.04 5.83
C GLN A 137 -27.87 4.13 4.85
N PRO A 138 -26.57 4.12 4.47
CA PRO A 138 -26.02 5.14 3.60
C PRO A 138 -26.75 5.12 2.25
N GLY A 139 -27.45 6.21 1.93
CA GLY A 139 -28.25 6.35 0.71
C GLY A 139 -29.73 6.64 0.96
N LYS A 140 -30.26 6.44 2.18
CA LYS A 140 -31.61 6.91 2.52
C LYS A 140 -31.63 8.45 2.55
N GLY A 141 -32.29 9.05 1.56
CA GLY A 141 -32.39 10.51 1.39
C GLY A 141 -31.63 11.07 0.19
N PHE A 142 -30.81 10.27 -0.49
CA PHE A 142 -30.18 10.66 -1.75
C PHE A 142 -31.01 10.13 -2.93
N GLN A 143 -31.77 11.00 -3.58
CA GLN A 143 -32.28 10.71 -4.92
C GLN A 143 -31.14 10.96 -5.90
N PHE A 144 -30.69 9.94 -6.62
CA PHE A 144 -29.74 10.06 -7.74
C PHE A 144 -30.36 10.80 -8.95
N LYS A 145 -31.14 11.84 -8.73
CA LYS A 145 -31.94 12.52 -9.76
C LYS A 145 -31.14 13.55 -10.56
N ASP A 146 -30.05 14.06 -9.98
CA ASP A 146 -29.22 15.12 -10.60
C ASP A 146 -27.81 14.66 -10.99
N VAL A 147 -27.51 13.37 -10.87
CA VAL A 147 -26.28 12.79 -11.43
C VAL A 147 -26.55 12.42 -12.89
N THR A 148 -26.86 13.41 -13.72
CA THR A 148 -26.69 13.30 -15.18
C THR A 148 -25.20 13.32 -15.49
N LEU A 149 -24.51 12.24 -15.11
CA LEU A 149 -23.28 11.85 -15.79
C LEU A 149 -23.70 11.45 -17.20
N ASN A 150 -23.12 12.12 -18.20
CA ASN A 150 -23.26 11.81 -19.62
C ASN A 150 -23.52 10.31 -19.85
N SER A 151 -24.77 9.98 -20.15
CA SER A 151 -25.29 8.62 -20.27
C SER A 151 -24.83 7.93 -21.57
N ASN A 152 -23.55 8.04 -21.90
CA ASN A 152 -22.86 7.18 -22.85
C ASN A 152 -22.02 6.10 -22.14
N SER A 153 -21.96 6.13 -20.80
CA SER A 153 -21.61 4.96 -20.02
C SER A 153 -22.93 4.37 -19.53
N THR A 154 -23.44 3.39 -20.28
CA THR A 154 -24.30 2.36 -19.72
C THR A 154 -23.58 1.82 -18.49
N PHE A 155 -23.93 2.33 -17.32
CA PHE A 155 -23.85 1.52 -16.13
C PHE A 155 -24.81 0.39 -16.41
N ASP A 156 -24.26 -0.70 -16.97
CA ASP A 156 -24.87 -2.01 -16.83
C ASP A 156 -25.02 -2.20 -15.33
N ILE A 157 -26.18 -1.80 -14.81
CA ILE A 157 -26.80 -2.53 -13.72
C ILE A 157 -26.98 -3.90 -14.35
N ALA A 158 -25.94 -4.72 -14.24
CA ALA A 158 -26.05 -6.13 -14.50
C ALA A 158 -27.19 -6.57 -13.60
N GLN A 159 -28.38 -6.69 -14.20
CA GLN A 159 -29.38 -7.65 -13.76
C GLN A 159 -28.70 -9.00 -13.91
N SER A 160 -27.82 -9.28 -12.94
CA SER A 160 -27.28 -10.60 -12.69
C SER A 160 -28.41 -11.38 -12.03
N ASP A 161 -29.49 -11.63 -12.79
CA ASP A 161 -30.55 -12.59 -12.45
C ASP A 161 -29.97 -14.00 -12.27
N ASN A 162 -28.71 -14.18 -12.67
CA ASN A 162 -27.85 -15.24 -12.17
C ASN A 162 -26.68 -14.59 -11.40
N ILE A 163 -26.75 -14.57 -10.07
CA ILE A 163 -25.55 -14.60 -9.24
C ILE A 163 -24.91 -15.96 -9.50
N ALA A 164 -24.26 -16.11 -10.65
CA ALA A 164 -23.45 -17.25 -10.96
C ALA A 164 -22.23 -17.14 -10.03
N PHE A 165 -22.34 -17.76 -8.85
CA PHE A 165 -21.18 -17.97 -8.01
C PHE A 165 -20.12 -18.61 -8.89
N PRO A 166 -18.93 -18.00 -9.04
CA PRO A 166 -17.85 -18.62 -9.77
C PRO A 166 -17.66 -20.00 -9.17
N LYS A 167 -17.81 -21.03 -10.01
CA LYS A 167 -17.75 -22.42 -9.56
C LYS A 167 -16.43 -22.61 -8.83
N ILE A 168 -16.48 -23.24 -7.66
CA ILE A 168 -15.29 -23.45 -6.83
C ILE A 168 -14.21 -24.20 -7.64
N GLU A 169 -14.61 -25.11 -8.55
CA GLU A 169 -13.69 -25.80 -9.46
C GLU A 169 -12.90 -24.84 -10.38
N SER A 170 -13.55 -23.76 -10.87
CA SER A 170 -12.92 -22.77 -11.75
C SER A 170 -11.97 -21.84 -10.98
N LEU A 171 -12.28 -21.55 -9.72
CA LEU A 171 -11.39 -20.78 -8.85
C LEU A 171 -10.15 -21.61 -8.50
N ILE A 172 -10.32 -22.87 -8.09
CA ILE A 172 -9.20 -23.76 -7.73
C ILE A 172 -8.31 -24.04 -8.94
N SER A 173 -8.89 -24.35 -10.10
CA SER A 173 -8.10 -24.60 -11.32
C SER A 173 -7.39 -23.32 -11.82
N GLY A 174 -7.95 -22.14 -11.57
CA GLY A 174 -7.32 -20.85 -11.87
C GLY A 174 -6.18 -20.44 -10.92
N LEU A 175 -6.01 -21.11 -9.77
CA LEU A 175 -4.91 -20.82 -8.82
C LEU A 175 -3.58 -21.38 -9.29
N VAL A 176 -3.59 -22.55 -9.95
CA VAL A 176 -2.37 -23.19 -10.46
C VAL A 176 -2.16 -22.74 -11.90
N PRO A 177 -1.14 -21.90 -12.16
CA PRO A 177 -0.93 -21.39 -13.50
C PRO A 177 -0.39 -22.47 -14.43
N ASN A 178 -0.96 -22.57 -15.62
CA ASN A 178 -0.47 -23.49 -16.67
C ASN A 178 0.90 -23.08 -17.23
N ASN A 179 1.30 -21.81 -17.07
CA ASN A 179 2.57 -21.28 -17.54
C ASN A 179 3.20 -20.34 -16.49
N PRO A 180 4.36 -20.70 -15.90
CA PRO A 180 4.98 -19.91 -14.84
C PRO A 180 5.51 -18.55 -15.33
N PHE A 181 5.97 -18.46 -16.59
CA PHE A 181 6.49 -17.22 -17.16
C PHE A 181 5.36 -16.22 -17.46
N HIS A 182 4.20 -16.71 -17.89
CA HIS A 182 3.04 -15.87 -18.11
C HIS A 182 2.58 -15.16 -16.83
N VAL A 183 2.67 -15.83 -15.68
CA VAL A 183 2.29 -15.26 -14.37
C VAL A 183 3.21 -14.12 -13.95
N LEU A 184 4.51 -14.30 -14.16
CA LEU A 184 5.52 -13.27 -13.87
C LEU A 184 5.32 -12.02 -14.72
N VAL A 185 4.79 -12.18 -15.94
CA VAL A 185 4.52 -11.06 -16.87
C VAL A 185 3.15 -10.42 -16.64
N THR A 186 2.11 -11.22 -16.41
CA THR A 186 0.73 -10.72 -16.20
C THR A 186 0.51 -10.12 -14.81
N GLY A 187 1.41 -10.38 -13.87
CA GLY A 187 1.40 -9.74 -12.55
C GLY A 187 0.24 -10.16 -11.66
N GLN A 188 -0.39 -11.31 -11.94
CA GLN A 188 -1.42 -11.86 -11.07
C GLN A 188 -0.79 -12.34 -9.77
N MET A 189 -0.83 -11.47 -8.75
CA MET A 189 -0.08 -11.64 -7.52
C MET A 189 -0.36 -12.96 -6.80
N LEU A 190 -1.62 -13.40 -6.77
CA LEU A 190 -1.99 -14.67 -6.15
C LEU A 190 -1.33 -15.85 -6.84
N GLN A 191 -1.30 -15.87 -8.18
CA GLN A 191 -0.63 -16.91 -8.95
C GLN A 191 0.89 -16.89 -8.75
N VAL A 192 1.50 -15.70 -8.62
CA VAL A 192 2.94 -15.57 -8.29
C VAL A 192 3.23 -16.22 -6.93
N VAL A 193 2.40 -15.96 -5.93
CA VAL A 193 2.55 -16.55 -4.59
C VAL A 193 2.38 -18.06 -4.62
N ILE A 194 1.36 -18.59 -5.33
CA ILE A 194 1.13 -20.03 -5.45
C ILE A 194 2.30 -20.72 -6.17
N LEU A 195 2.79 -20.16 -7.28
CA LEU A 195 3.95 -20.68 -7.99
C LEU A 195 5.20 -20.70 -7.09
N ALA A 196 5.48 -19.60 -6.38
CA ALA A 196 6.58 -19.49 -5.45
C ALA A 196 6.46 -20.51 -4.31
N LEU A 197 5.24 -20.82 -3.87
CA LEU A 197 4.97 -21.84 -2.85
C LEU A 197 5.34 -23.25 -3.33
N PHE A 198 4.93 -23.62 -4.55
CA PHE A 198 5.31 -24.92 -5.14
C PHE A 198 6.84 -25.04 -5.30
N ILE A 199 7.49 -23.99 -5.80
CA ILE A 199 8.96 -23.99 -5.98
C ILE A 199 9.68 -24.05 -4.63
N GLY A 200 9.21 -23.32 -3.62
CA GLY A 200 9.78 -23.37 -2.27
C GLY A 200 9.69 -24.76 -1.65
N ILE A 201 8.54 -25.43 -1.80
CA ILE A 201 8.37 -26.82 -1.31
C ILE A 201 9.26 -27.79 -2.09
N ALA A 202 9.37 -27.65 -3.41
CA ALA A 202 10.25 -28.48 -4.22
C ALA A 202 11.73 -28.30 -3.85
N LEU A 203 12.16 -27.07 -3.55
CA LEU A 203 13.53 -26.79 -3.10
C LEU A 203 13.86 -27.44 -1.76
N MET A 204 12.89 -27.57 -0.83
CA MET A 204 13.10 -28.29 0.43
C MET A 204 13.33 -29.80 0.23
N ALA A 205 12.92 -30.37 -0.90
CA ALA A 205 13.15 -31.78 -1.22
C ALA A 205 14.53 -32.05 -1.85
N LEU A 206 15.26 -31.01 -2.26
CA LEU A 206 16.60 -31.13 -2.81
C LEU A 206 17.66 -31.24 -1.70
N LYS A 207 18.84 -31.74 -2.07
CA LYS A 207 20.00 -31.70 -1.18
C LYS A 207 20.46 -30.26 -0.99
N GLU A 208 20.98 -29.93 0.19
CA GLU A 208 21.42 -28.57 0.54
C GLU A 208 22.40 -27.98 -0.50
N GLN A 209 23.32 -28.80 -1.03
CA GLN A 209 24.32 -28.38 -2.03
C GLN A 209 23.69 -27.96 -3.37
N GLU A 210 22.56 -28.56 -3.74
CA GLU A 210 21.82 -28.27 -4.98
C GLU A 210 20.88 -27.06 -4.79
N ALA A 211 20.28 -26.93 -3.61
CA ALA A 211 19.39 -25.82 -3.28
C ALA A 211 20.14 -24.50 -3.02
N LYS A 212 21.34 -24.56 -2.43
CA LYS A 212 22.09 -23.40 -1.96
C LYS A 212 22.34 -22.31 -3.02
N PRO A 213 22.79 -22.62 -4.25
CA PRO A 213 22.99 -21.57 -5.28
C PRO A 213 21.70 -20.81 -5.61
N ILE A 214 20.56 -21.51 -5.62
CA ILE A 214 19.24 -20.91 -5.87
C ILE A 214 18.85 -20.02 -4.69
N VAL A 215 19.01 -20.52 -3.47
CA VAL A 215 18.72 -19.75 -2.23
C VAL A 215 19.57 -18.48 -2.17
N ASP A 216 20.87 -18.56 -2.43
CA ASP A 216 21.78 -17.40 -2.41
C ASP A 216 21.39 -16.37 -3.47
N LEU A 217 21.00 -16.82 -4.67
CA LEU A 217 20.49 -15.94 -5.73
C LEU A 217 19.19 -15.23 -5.31
N LEU A 218 18.23 -15.95 -4.73
CA LEU A 218 16.97 -15.38 -4.26
C LEU A 218 17.21 -14.37 -3.13
N GLN A 219 18.15 -14.64 -2.22
CA GLN A 219 18.54 -13.69 -1.18
C GLN A 219 19.15 -12.42 -1.77
N ALA A 220 19.95 -12.54 -2.84
CA ALA A 220 20.49 -11.39 -3.55
C ALA A 220 19.36 -10.55 -4.18
N PHE A 221 18.39 -11.18 -4.86
CA PHE A 221 17.23 -10.48 -5.41
C PHE A 221 16.40 -9.77 -4.34
N GLN A 222 16.17 -10.42 -3.20
CA GLN A 222 15.48 -9.79 -2.07
C GLN A 222 16.25 -8.56 -1.57
N LYS A 223 17.57 -8.66 -1.35
CA LYS A 223 18.40 -7.53 -0.90
C LYS A 223 18.40 -6.38 -1.91
N ILE A 224 18.52 -6.68 -3.21
CA ILE A 224 18.46 -5.68 -4.29
C ILE A 224 17.12 -4.95 -4.25
N SER A 225 16.01 -5.69 -4.13
CA SER A 225 14.68 -5.12 -4.02
C SER A 225 14.56 -4.18 -2.82
N MET A 226 15.12 -4.56 -1.67
CA MET A 226 15.14 -3.72 -0.46
C MET A 226 15.90 -2.41 -0.64
N VAL A 227 16.99 -2.40 -1.42
CA VAL A 227 17.72 -1.17 -1.76
C VAL A 227 16.85 -0.23 -2.59
N VAL A 228 16.15 -0.76 -3.60
CA VAL A 228 15.26 0.03 -4.46
C VAL A 228 14.08 0.60 -3.67
N ILE A 229 13.49 -0.17 -2.74
CA ILE A 229 12.48 0.33 -1.80
C ILE A 229 13.03 1.53 -1.01
N GLY A 230 14.26 1.42 -0.50
CA GLY A 230 14.94 2.52 0.20
C GLY A 230 15.10 3.78 -0.65
N TRP A 231 15.32 3.64 -1.96
CA TRP A 231 15.32 4.77 -2.89
C TRP A 231 13.92 5.35 -3.10
N ALA A 232 12.93 4.49 -3.35
CA ALA A 232 11.53 4.89 -3.53
C ALA A 232 10.99 5.62 -2.29
N MET A 233 11.39 5.22 -1.07
CA MET A 233 10.97 5.86 0.18
C MET A 233 11.39 7.34 0.29
N LYS A 234 12.45 7.76 -0.41
CA LYS A 234 12.83 9.18 -0.49
C LYS A 234 11.80 10.01 -1.26
N LEU A 235 11.10 9.39 -2.21
CA LEU A 235 10.03 9.99 -3.02
C LEU A 235 8.65 9.94 -2.32
N ALA A 236 8.49 9.07 -1.30
CA ALA A 236 7.18 8.80 -0.68
C ALA A 236 6.40 10.06 -0.25
N PRO A 237 7.00 11.10 0.38
CA PRO A 237 6.24 12.30 0.74
C PRO A 237 5.70 13.04 -0.48
N PHE A 238 6.52 13.20 -1.53
CA PHE A 238 6.11 13.86 -2.77
C PHE A 238 5.05 13.05 -3.52
N ALA A 239 5.18 11.72 -3.48
CA ALA A 239 4.21 10.80 -4.05
C ALA A 239 2.84 10.93 -3.38
N VAL A 240 2.79 10.88 -2.05
CA VAL A 240 1.54 11.03 -1.28
C VAL A 240 0.89 12.37 -1.54
N PHE A 241 1.67 13.45 -1.53
CA PHE A 241 1.16 14.79 -1.86
C PHE A 241 0.52 14.84 -3.25
N GLY A 242 1.25 14.39 -4.27
CA GLY A 242 0.80 14.45 -5.66
C GLY A 242 -0.40 13.55 -5.96
N LEU A 243 -0.39 12.31 -5.48
CA LEU A 243 -1.50 11.36 -5.68
C LEU A 243 -2.78 11.83 -4.99
N THR A 244 -2.66 12.30 -3.74
CA THR A 244 -3.82 12.79 -2.99
C THR A 244 -4.39 14.06 -3.62
N ALA A 245 -3.53 14.98 -4.04
CA ALA A 245 -3.96 16.19 -4.72
C ALA A 245 -4.67 15.89 -6.05
N LYS A 246 -4.11 14.99 -6.87
CA LYS A 246 -4.74 14.55 -8.12
C LYS A 246 -6.09 13.89 -7.88
N LEU A 247 -6.18 12.99 -6.90
CA LEU A 247 -7.42 12.30 -6.56
C LEU A 247 -8.53 13.29 -6.19
N LEU A 248 -8.25 14.24 -5.30
CA LEU A 248 -9.25 15.23 -4.88
C LEU A 248 -9.57 16.27 -5.97
N ALA A 249 -8.60 16.64 -6.80
CA ALA A 249 -8.83 17.53 -7.94
C ALA A 249 -9.79 16.89 -8.96
N GLN A 250 -9.67 15.58 -9.20
CA GLN A 250 -10.52 14.83 -10.13
C GLN A 250 -11.92 14.54 -9.58
N MET A 251 -12.03 14.11 -8.32
CA MET A 251 -13.33 13.75 -7.73
C MET A 251 -14.22 14.98 -7.49
N GLY A 252 -13.60 16.11 -7.14
CA GLY A 252 -14.28 17.36 -6.84
C GLY A 252 -15.11 17.35 -5.55
N MET A 253 -15.46 18.55 -5.07
CA MET A 253 -16.13 18.70 -3.77
C MET A 253 -17.58 18.20 -3.79
N GLU A 254 -18.25 18.24 -4.94
CA GLU A 254 -19.64 17.79 -5.09
C GLU A 254 -19.78 16.27 -4.99
N ALA A 255 -18.89 15.49 -5.63
CA ALA A 255 -18.89 14.03 -5.46
C ALA A 255 -18.59 13.63 -4.01
N LEU A 256 -17.69 14.38 -3.35
CA LEU A 256 -17.36 14.19 -1.92
C LEU A 256 -18.58 14.44 -1.02
N LYS A 257 -19.43 15.41 -1.35
CA LYS A 257 -20.68 15.68 -0.61
C LYS A 257 -21.74 14.60 -0.89
N SER A 258 -21.93 14.23 -2.15
CA SER A 258 -22.96 13.25 -2.55
C SER A 258 -22.68 11.83 -2.05
N ILE A 259 -21.41 11.45 -1.94
CA ILE A 259 -20.99 10.14 -1.42
C ILE A 259 -20.50 10.25 0.05
N GLY A 260 -20.45 11.45 0.62
CA GLY A 260 -19.82 11.69 1.93
C GLY A 260 -20.40 10.85 3.05
N PHE A 261 -21.72 10.65 3.08
CA PHE A 261 -22.36 9.81 4.11
C PHE A 261 -22.03 8.31 3.94
N TYR A 262 -21.91 7.83 2.70
CA TYR A 262 -21.39 6.50 2.41
C TYR A 262 -19.91 6.37 2.82
N ALA A 263 -19.07 7.34 2.44
CA ALA A 263 -17.65 7.35 2.80
C ALA A 263 -17.45 7.36 4.32
N LEU A 264 -18.22 8.15 5.07
CA LEU A 264 -18.19 8.16 6.54
C LEU A 264 -18.59 6.81 7.13
N THR A 265 -19.59 6.14 6.56
CA THR A 265 -20.02 4.80 6.98
C THR A 265 -18.89 3.78 6.80
N VAL A 266 -18.21 3.81 5.64
CA VAL A 266 -17.05 2.94 5.36
C VAL A 266 -15.89 3.26 6.31
N ILE A 267 -15.53 4.55 6.49
CA ILE A 267 -14.46 4.96 7.41
C ILE A 267 -14.75 4.50 8.84
N ALA A 268 -15.99 4.61 9.30
CA ALA A 268 -16.39 4.13 10.62
C ALA A 268 -16.26 2.60 10.73
N GLY A 269 -16.65 1.84 9.70
CA GLY A 269 -16.42 0.39 9.62
C GLY A 269 -14.93 0.02 9.66
N LEU A 270 -14.11 0.72 8.87
CA LEU A 270 -12.65 0.56 8.85
C LEU A 270 -12.01 0.85 10.21
N LEU A 271 -12.50 1.87 10.93
CA LEU A 271 -12.05 2.16 12.30
C LEU A 271 -12.42 1.04 13.28
N LEU A 272 -13.62 0.46 13.16
CA LEU A 272 -14.05 -0.66 14.01
C LEU A 272 -13.20 -1.91 13.77
N ILE A 273 -12.94 -2.29 12.52
CA ILE A 273 -12.06 -3.44 12.24
C ILE A 273 -10.60 -3.14 12.63
N GLN A 274 -10.14 -1.89 12.48
CA GLN A 274 -8.83 -1.47 12.99
C GLN A 274 -8.74 -1.61 14.51
N LEU A 275 -9.78 -1.22 15.27
CA LEU A 275 -9.85 -1.43 16.71
C LEU A 275 -9.81 -2.91 17.06
N PHE A 276 -10.55 -3.75 16.32
CA PHE A 276 -10.49 -5.20 16.49
C PHE A 276 -9.07 -5.74 16.30
N TYR A 277 -8.34 -5.37 15.24
CA TYR A 277 -6.94 -5.78 15.10
C TYR A 277 -6.05 -5.30 16.25
N LEU A 278 -6.28 -4.09 16.77
CA LEU A 278 -5.54 -3.59 17.94
C LEU A 278 -5.81 -4.42 19.19
N THR A 279 -7.02 -4.97 19.37
CA THR A 279 -7.30 -5.92 20.45
C THR A 279 -6.51 -7.22 20.26
N LEU A 280 -6.43 -7.76 19.03
CA LEU A 280 -5.62 -8.95 18.74
C LEU A 280 -4.13 -8.69 19.04
N VAL A 281 -3.61 -7.52 18.68
CA VAL A 281 -2.24 -7.12 18.99
C VAL A 281 -1.99 -7.03 20.51
N ALA A 282 -2.94 -6.47 21.27
CA ALA A 282 -2.83 -6.36 22.72
C ALA A 282 -2.88 -7.73 23.42
N PHE A 283 -3.86 -8.57 23.08
CA PHE A 283 -4.11 -9.82 23.81
C PHE A 283 -3.28 -11.00 23.28
N ILE A 284 -3.18 -11.16 21.96
CA ILE A 284 -2.47 -12.27 21.32
C ILE A 284 -1.01 -11.88 21.10
N GLY A 285 -0.77 -10.70 20.53
CA GLY A 285 0.57 -10.19 20.25
C GLY A 285 1.33 -9.73 21.50
N ARG A 286 0.64 -9.53 22.63
CA ARG A 286 1.19 -9.02 23.89
C ARG A 286 2.02 -7.73 23.72
N MET A 287 1.65 -6.93 22.73
CA MET A 287 2.33 -5.69 22.38
C MET A 287 1.41 -4.51 22.68
N ASN A 288 1.96 -3.40 23.16
CA ASN A 288 1.19 -2.19 23.35
C ASN A 288 0.61 -1.72 22.00
N PRO A 289 -0.73 -1.61 21.85
CA PRO A 289 -1.35 -1.22 20.58
C PRO A 289 -0.88 0.14 20.05
N ARG A 290 -0.55 1.08 20.95
CA ARG A 290 -0.01 2.40 20.55
C ARG A 290 1.39 2.28 19.96
N GLU A 291 2.22 1.41 20.52
CA GLU A 291 3.56 1.15 19.99
C GLU A 291 3.47 0.49 18.60
N PHE A 292 2.55 -0.46 18.43
CA PHE A 292 2.29 -1.10 17.15
C PHE A 292 1.88 -0.09 16.08
N LEU A 293 0.88 0.75 16.35
CA LEU A 293 0.45 1.83 15.44
C LEU A 293 1.60 2.77 15.07
N ASN A 294 2.43 3.16 16.05
CA ASN A 294 3.59 4.01 15.80
C ASN A 294 4.61 3.39 14.84
N LYS A 295 4.76 2.06 14.86
CA LYS A 295 5.67 1.34 13.97
C LYS A 295 5.10 1.18 12.55
N ILE A 296 3.80 0.95 12.40
CA ILE A 296 3.16 0.69 11.10
C ILE A 296 2.58 1.93 10.39
N ARG A 297 2.55 3.09 11.04
CA ARG A 297 1.96 4.33 10.50
C ARG A 297 2.39 4.69 9.06
N GLU A 298 3.66 4.45 8.71
CA GLU A 298 4.17 4.76 7.38
C GLU A 298 3.56 3.86 6.31
N VAL A 299 3.37 2.58 6.65
CA VAL A 299 2.68 1.61 5.79
C VAL A 299 1.22 2.05 5.60
N GLN A 300 0.53 2.42 6.68
CA GLN A 300 -0.88 2.82 6.61
C GLN A 300 -1.09 4.08 5.78
N LEU A 301 -0.29 5.12 6.02
CA LEU A 301 -0.39 6.38 5.28
C LEU A 301 -0.10 6.18 3.79
N LEU A 302 0.91 5.36 3.48
CA LEU A 302 1.22 5.05 2.10
C LEU A 302 0.10 4.23 1.44
N ALA A 303 -0.42 3.21 2.12
CA ALA A 303 -1.50 2.37 1.62
C ALA A 303 -2.76 3.18 1.30
N PHE A 304 -3.12 4.11 2.19
CA PHE A 304 -4.21 5.05 1.97
C PHE A 304 -4.00 5.90 0.72
N SER A 305 -2.78 6.40 0.53
CA SER A 305 -2.47 7.34 -0.56
C SER A 305 -2.30 6.66 -1.92
N THR A 306 -1.84 5.41 -1.96
CA THR A 306 -1.65 4.66 -3.20
C THR A 306 -2.86 3.81 -3.57
N SER A 307 -3.79 3.58 -2.64
CA SER A 307 -4.98 2.73 -2.81
C SER A 307 -4.64 1.33 -3.35
N SER A 308 -3.45 0.80 -3.03
CA SER A 308 -2.94 -0.48 -3.54
C SER A 308 -2.12 -1.22 -2.49
N SER A 309 -2.64 -2.35 -2.01
CA SER A 309 -1.96 -3.26 -1.08
C SER A 309 -0.66 -3.83 -1.68
N ALA A 310 -0.70 -4.20 -2.96
CA ALA A 310 0.47 -4.71 -3.68
C ALA A 310 1.61 -3.68 -3.76
N SER A 311 1.27 -2.40 -3.92
CA SER A 311 2.22 -1.29 -4.00
C SER A 311 2.83 -0.90 -2.64
N VAL A 312 2.35 -1.44 -1.52
CA VAL A 312 2.91 -1.16 -0.18
C VAL A 312 3.49 -2.39 0.49
N MET A 313 3.20 -3.59 -0.02
CA MET A 313 3.70 -4.86 0.49
C MET A 313 5.22 -4.87 0.76
N PRO A 314 6.10 -4.32 -0.10
CA PRO A 314 7.54 -4.32 0.17
C PRO A 314 7.89 -3.52 1.43
N LEU A 315 7.23 -2.38 1.64
CA LEU A 315 7.37 -1.56 2.85
C LEU A 315 6.75 -2.24 4.07
N THR A 316 5.64 -2.96 3.90
CA THR A 316 5.02 -3.78 4.96
C THR A 316 6.00 -4.84 5.44
N MET A 317 6.68 -5.53 4.51
CA MET A 317 7.67 -6.55 4.84
C MET A 317 8.90 -5.94 5.53
N GLU A 318 9.41 -4.81 5.05
CA GLU A 318 10.50 -4.09 5.72
C GLU A 318 10.13 -3.67 7.16
N THR A 319 8.92 -3.13 7.34
CA THR A 319 8.39 -2.71 8.63
C THR A 319 8.24 -3.90 9.58
N ALA A 320 7.72 -5.02 9.09
CA ALA A 320 7.58 -6.26 9.84
C ALA A 320 8.93 -6.77 10.36
N GLN A 321 9.96 -6.79 9.50
CA GLN A 321 11.29 -7.30 9.86
C GLN A 321 12.08 -6.31 10.72
N LYS A 322 12.17 -5.03 10.32
CA LYS A 322 13.06 -4.06 10.97
C LYS A 322 12.45 -3.37 12.18
N LYS A 323 11.16 -3.03 12.15
CA LYS A 323 10.50 -2.25 13.22
C LYS A 323 9.75 -3.14 14.21
N LEU A 324 9.07 -4.17 13.70
CA LEU A 324 8.30 -5.11 14.52
C LEU A 324 9.12 -6.34 14.95
N ALA A 325 10.35 -6.50 14.44
CA ALA A 325 11.26 -7.60 14.78
C ALA A 325 10.63 -9.00 14.57
N VAL A 326 9.73 -9.13 13.59
CA VAL A 326 9.13 -10.41 13.22
C VAL A 326 10.20 -11.28 12.54
N ASN A 327 10.18 -12.58 12.81
CA ASN A 327 11.06 -13.53 12.16
C ASN A 327 10.97 -13.35 10.61
N PRO A 328 12.10 -13.14 9.91
CA PRO A 328 12.11 -12.93 8.46
C PRO A 328 11.35 -13.99 7.68
N ALA A 329 11.46 -15.28 8.06
CA ALA A 329 10.75 -16.39 7.42
C ALA A 329 9.23 -16.19 7.46
N ILE A 330 8.70 -15.87 8.64
CA ILE A 330 7.26 -15.65 8.85
C ILE A 330 6.79 -14.41 8.08
N ALA A 331 7.56 -13.31 8.12
CA ALA A 331 7.21 -12.08 7.42
C ALA A 331 7.21 -12.28 5.89
N GLN A 332 8.22 -12.98 5.37
CA GLN A 332 8.40 -13.26 3.95
C GLN A 332 7.32 -14.19 3.37
N LEU A 333 6.74 -15.05 4.20
CA LEU A 333 5.60 -15.88 3.79
C LEU A 333 4.26 -15.17 3.98
N THR A 334 4.04 -14.56 5.15
CA THR A 334 2.71 -14.09 5.57
C THR A 334 2.33 -12.79 4.86
N VAL A 335 3.27 -11.86 4.66
CA VAL A 335 2.97 -10.54 4.08
C VAL A 335 2.54 -10.64 2.61
N PRO A 336 3.26 -11.35 1.73
CA PRO A 336 2.82 -11.51 0.35
C PRO A 336 1.50 -12.28 0.22
N LEU A 337 1.32 -13.33 1.03
CA LEU A 337 0.08 -14.11 1.07
C LEU A 337 -1.11 -13.27 1.55
N GLY A 338 -0.94 -12.48 2.59
CA GLY A 338 -1.98 -11.59 3.12
C GLY A 338 -2.35 -10.46 2.17
N THR A 339 -1.40 -9.98 1.36
CA THR A 339 -1.64 -8.92 0.36
C THR A 339 -2.67 -9.32 -0.70
N THR A 340 -2.83 -10.62 -0.96
CA THR A 340 -3.73 -11.15 -1.98
C THR A 340 -4.98 -11.82 -1.42
N ILE A 341 -4.89 -12.42 -0.23
CA ILE A 341 -5.98 -13.21 0.35
C ILE A 341 -6.76 -12.42 1.42
N ASN A 342 -6.08 -11.63 2.24
CA ASN A 342 -6.70 -10.98 3.39
C ASN A 342 -7.16 -9.55 3.05
N MET A 343 -8.28 -9.46 2.32
CA MET A 343 -8.90 -8.19 1.90
C MET A 343 -10.11 -7.86 2.78
N ASP A 344 -9.86 -7.62 4.07
CA ASP A 344 -10.91 -7.36 5.07
C ASP A 344 -11.54 -5.95 4.98
N GLY A 345 -10.85 -5.01 4.31
CA GLY A 345 -11.22 -3.59 4.26
C GLY A 345 -12.29 -3.24 3.23
#